data_AF-A0A3G1KTX1-F1
#
_entry.id   AF-A0A3G1KTX1-F1
#
_cell.length_a   1.000
_cell.length_b   1.000
_cell.length_c   1.000
_cell.angle_alpha   90.00
_cell.angle_beta   90.00
_cell.angle_gamma   90.00
#
_symmetry.space_group_name_H-M   'P 1'
#
loop_
_entity.id
_entity.type
_entity.pdbx_description
1 polymer ?
#
loop_
_entity_poly.entity_id
_entity_poly.type
_entity_poly.pdbx_seq_one_letter_code
_entity_poly.pdbx_strand_id
1 'polypeptide(L)'
;MSEVIVERTRETVPTPSTINIITCAIWAGIIAVLQVLSMLGFSVSAVIVSLNIAVSLYVVSGLWFGVWGILGACIGMIIGNVIGGLPITIVLLFQICTIFEIALPMLAFRFFKCDPRARDLKSIAVFLIFGALLNSLIGSFWSSWYVLLGQAAPKFWLVAVFPGWFGGEFIGRAILGLLALWVLSPFIMRFRGYVPNTFDRWVA
;
A
#
# COMPACT_ATOMS: atom_id res chain seq x y z
N MET A 1 28.10 -21.66 -47.27
CA MET A 1 27.38 -20.47 -46.77
C MET A 1 26.48 -20.96 -45.64
N SER A 2 26.93 -20.83 -44.39
CA SER A 2 26.22 -21.32 -43.21
C SER A 2 25.13 -20.33 -42.81
N GLU A 3 23.88 -20.78 -42.77
CA GLU A 3 22.77 -19.99 -42.22
C GLU A 3 23.01 -19.69 -40.75
N VAL A 4 23.18 -18.41 -40.43
CA VAL A 4 23.15 -17.91 -39.06
C VAL A 4 21.68 -17.87 -38.64
N ILE A 5 21.25 -18.87 -37.86
CA ILE A 5 19.95 -18.85 -37.20
C ILE A 5 20.02 -17.79 -36.11
N VAL A 6 19.50 -16.61 -36.41
CA VAL A 6 19.28 -15.55 -35.42
C VAL A 6 18.12 -16.00 -34.54
N GLU A 7 18.44 -16.66 -33.43
CA GLU A 7 17.48 -17.00 -32.39
C GLU A 7 16.94 -15.69 -31.81
N ARG A 8 15.73 -15.31 -32.24
CA ARG A 8 15.02 -14.12 -31.78
C ARG A 8 14.55 -14.42 -30.35
N THR A 9 15.41 -14.17 -29.37
CA THR A 9 15.01 -14.12 -27.96
C THR A 9 13.94 -13.05 -27.85
N ARG A 10 12.66 -13.46 -27.90
CA ARG A 10 11.56 -12.61 -27.48
C ARG A 10 11.76 -12.41 -25.99
N GLU A 11 12.45 -11.34 -25.61
CA GLU A 11 12.19 -10.69 -24.33
C GLU A 11 10.72 -10.25 -24.39
N THR A 12 9.83 -11.18 -24.03
CA THR A 12 8.43 -10.85 -23.87
C THR A 12 8.38 -9.98 -22.63
N VAL A 13 8.31 -8.66 -22.85
CA VAL A 13 7.84 -7.73 -21.83
C VAL A 13 6.58 -8.38 -21.24
N PRO A 14 6.53 -8.66 -19.92
CA PRO A 14 5.40 -9.37 -19.35
C PRO A 14 4.12 -8.58 -19.65
N THR A 15 3.30 -9.10 -20.55
CA THR A 15 2.03 -8.46 -20.88
C THR A 15 1.08 -8.66 -19.70
N PRO A 16 0.24 -7.67 -19.35
CA PRO A 16 -0.76 -7.84 -18.32
C PRO A 16 -1.64 -9.07 -18.60
N SER A 17 -1.43 -10.14 -17.84
CA SER A 17 -2.29 -11.31 -17.93
C SER A 17 -3.66 -10.98 -17.34
N THR A 18 -4.71 -11.68 -17.78
CA THR A 18 -6.08 -11.48 -17.29
C THR A 18 -6.16 -11.54 -15.77
N ILE A 19 -5.36 -12.41 -15.14
CA ILE A 19 -5.37 -12.55 -13.68
C ILE A 19 -4.82 -11.32 -12.95
N ASN A 20 -3.89 -10.60 -13.56
CA ASN A 20 -3.33 -9.38 -12.98
C ASN A 20 -4.37 -8.27 -12.92
N ILE A 21 -5.15 -8.11 -14.01
CA ILE A 21 -6.26 -7.15 -14.09
C ILE A 21 -7.33 -7.50 -13.04
N ILE A 22 -7.70 -8.79 -12.95
CA ILE A 22 -8.67 -9.26 -11.95
C ILE A 22 -8.18 -9.00 -10.53
N THR A 23 -6.90 -9.29 -10.24
CA THR A 23 -6.29 -9.06 -8.93
C THR A 23 -6.34 -7.59 -8.55
N CYS A 24 -5.96 -6.71 -9.48
CA CYS A 24 -6.05 -5.26 -9.32
C CYS A 24 -7.48 -4.80 -9.03
N ALA A 25 -8.45 -5.26 -9.81
CA ALA A 25 -9.86 -4.87 -9.67
C ALA A 25 -10.48 -5.33 -8.34
N ILE A 26 -10.26 -6.60 -7.96
CA ILE A 26 -10.74 -7.13 -6.68
C ILE A 26 -10.10 -6.38 -5.52
N TRP A 27 -8.78 -6.17 -5.58
CA TRP A 27 -8.07 -5.45 -4.54
C TRP A 27 -8.56 -4.01 -4.40
N ALA A 28 -8.76 -3.31 -5.52
CA ALA A 28 -9.35 -1.98 -5.53
C ALA A 28 -10.73 -1.94 -4.88
N GLY A 29 -11.60 -2.91 -5.18
CA GLY A 29 -12.92 -3.03 -4.54
C GLY A 29 -12.82 -3.20 -3.02
N ILE A 30 -11.94 -4.10 -2.55
CA ILE A 30 -11.72 -4.33 -1.11
C ILE A 30 -11.22 -3.04 -0.44
N ILE A 31 -10.21 -2.39 -1.01
CA ILE A 31 -9.63 -1.16 -0.44
C ILE A 31 -10.65 -0.02 -0.44
N ALA A 32 -11.46 0.13 -1.49
CA ALA A 32 -12.51 1.15 -1.53
C ALA A 32 -13.52 0.98 -0.39
N VAL A 33 -14.00 -0.25 -0.17
CA VAL A 33 -14.94 -0.55 0.91
C VAL A 33 -14.31 -0.26 2.27
N LEU A 34 -13.08 -0.74 2.50
CA LEU A 34 -12.37 -0.50 3.76
C LEU A 34 -12.11 0.98 4.00
N GLN A 35 -11.86 1.76 2.95
CA GLN A 35 -11.62 3.20 3.06
C GLN A 35 -12.91 3.92 3.46
N VAL A 36 -14.04 3.60 2.82
CA VAL A 36 -15.35 4.14 3.20
C VAL A 36 -15.69 3.79 4.65
N LEU A 37 -15.48 2.53 5.05
CA LEU A 37 -15.71 2.11 6.45
C LEU A 37 -14.80 2.87 7.43
N SER A 38 -13.55 3.11 7.06
CA SER A 38 -12.61 3.90 7.87
C SER A 38 -13.10 5.33 8.07
N MET A 39 -13.58 5.95 6.99
CA MET A 39 -14.10 7.32 7.01
C MET A 39 -15.43 7.46 7.74
N LEU A 40 -16.26 6.41 7.78
CA LEU A 40 -17.54 6.44 8.50
C LEU A 40 -17.39 6.06 9.97
N GLY A 41 -16.50 5.11 10.29
CA GLY A 41 -16.40 4.53 11.63
C GLY A 41 -15.33 5.14 12.54
N PHE A 42 -14.27 5.74 11.97
CA PHE A 42 -13.09 6.17 12.72
C PHE A 42 -12.66 7.62 12.42
N SER A 43 -13.58 8.42 11.86
CA SER A 43 -13.32 9.83 11.60
C SER A 43 -13.51 10.67 12.85
N VAL A 44 -12.48 11.45 13.18
CA VAL A 44 -12.51 12.51 14.19
C VAL A 44 -12.94 13.84 13.56
N SER A 45 -12.67 14.03 12.27
CA SER A 45 -13.18 15.15 11.48
C SER A 45 -13.38 14.73 10.02
N ALA A 46 -13.89 15.62 9.18
CA ALA A 46 -14.05 15.37 7.73
C ALA A 46 -12.72 15.02 7.02
N VAL A 47 -11.58 15.32 7.65
CA VAL A 47 -10.24 15.05 7.10
C VAL A 47 -9.50 14.04 7.97
N ILE A 48 -9.68 14.07 9.29
CA ILE A 48 -8.88 13.27 10.23
C ILE A 48 -9.58 11.93 10.50
N VAL A 49 -8.99 10.85 9.99
CA VAL A 49 -9.34 9.47 10.38
C VAL A 49 -8.31 8.95 11.38
N SER A 50 -8.73 8.63 12.60
CA SER A 50 -7.82 8.20 13.68
C SER A 50 -7.30 6.79 13.50
N LEU A 51 -8.06 5.91 12.85
CA LEU A 51 -7.62 4.57 12.47
C LEU A 51 -8.11 4.28 11.05
N ASN A 52 -7.20 4.39 10.08
CA ASN A 52 -7.53 4.04 8.71
C ASN A 52 -7.19 2.57 8.45
N ILE A 53 -8.24 1.74 8.39
CA ILE A 53 -8.15 0.29 8.18
C ILE A 53 -7.63 0.00 6.77
N ALA A 54 -8.07 0.76 5.77
CA ALA A 54 -7.58 0.58 4.40
C ALA A 54 -6.08 0.83 4.32
N VAL A 55 -5.60 1.94 4.89
CA VAL A 55 -4.16 2.31 4.96
C VAL A 55 -3.34 1.26 5.69
N SER A 56 -3.89 0.72 6.77
CA SER A 56 -3.23 -0.31 7.57
C SER A 56 -3.08 -1.63 6.83
N LEU A 57 -3.99 -1.95 5.90
CA LEU A 57 -4.01 -3.21 5.17
C LEU A 57 -3.42 -3.13 3.77
N TYR A 58 -3.59 -2.01 3.04
CA TYR A 58 -3.04 -1.92 1.69
C TYR A 58 -1.52 -1.88 1.69
N VAL A 59 -0.87 -1.51 2.80
CA VAL A 59 0.59 -1.39 2.92
C VAL A 59 1.32 -2.71 2.56
N VAL A 60 0.65 -3.86 2.74
CA VAL A 60 1.20 -5.18 2.39
C VAL A 60 0.86 -5.62 0.96
N SER A 61 0.02 -4.88 0.23
CA SER A 61 -0.44 -5.28 -1.10
C SER A 61 0.70 -5.41 -2.11
N GLY A 62 1.75 -4.60 -1.97
CA GLY A 62 2.95 -4.69 -2.80
C GLY A 62 3.74 -5.97 -2.56
N LEU A 63 3.72 -6.50 -1.33
CA LEU A 63 4.34 -7.79 -1.00
C LEU A 63 3.59 -8.97 -1.63
N TRP A 64 2.30 -8.81 -1.89
CA TRP A 64 1.44 -9.86 -2.43
C TRP A 64 1.33 -9.80 -3.95
N PHE A 65 1.12 -8.62 -4.51
CA PHE A 65 0.69 -8.43 -5.88
C PHE A 65 1.61 -7.50 -6.68
N GLY A 66 2.74 -7.06 -6.10
CA GLY A 66 3.70 -6.18 -6.75
C GLY A 66 3.03 -4.89 -7.24
N VAL A 67 3.29 -4.54 -8.50
CA VAL A 67 2.74 -3.32 -9.12
C VAL A 67 1.20 -3.34 -9.17
N TRP A 68 0.58 -4.51 -9.32
CA TRP A 68 -0.88 -4.62 -9.34
C TRP A 68 -1.52 -4.37 -7.99
N GLY A 69 -0.79 -4.65 -6.90
CA GLY A 69 -1.21 -4.28 -5.54
C GLY A 69 -1.17 -2.77 -5.31
N ILE A 70 -0.17 -2.09 -5.88
CA ILE A 70 -0.06 -0.62 -5.86
C ILE A 70 -1.21 -0.01 -6.65
N LEU A 71 -1.41 -0.42 -7.90
CA LEU A 71 -2.49 0.10 -8.74
C LEU A 71 -3.87 -0.14 -8.13
N GLY A 72 -4.12 -1.36 -7.65
CA GLY A 72 -5.37 -1.69 -6.99
C GLY A 72 -5.62 -0.84 -5.77
N ALA A 73 -4.61 -0.65 -4.92
CA ALA A 73 -4.73 0.22 -3.75
C ALA A 73 -4.99 1.68 -4.15
N CYS A 74 -4.29 2.22 -5.15
CA CYS A 74 -4.52 3.59 -5.61
C CYS A 74 -5.96 3.77 -6.13
N ILE A 75 -6.44 2.89 -7.00
CA ILE A 75 -7.81 2.94 -7.53
C ILE A 75 -8.82 2.83 -6.39
N GLY A 76 -8.62 1.88 -5.47
CA GLY A 76 -9.49 1.68 -4.32
C GLY A 76 -9.53 2.90 -3.39
N MET A 77 -8.37 3.49 -3.11
CA MET A 77 -8.26 4.71 -2.30
C MET A 77 -8.92 5.91 -3.00
N ILE A 78 -8.81 6.03 -4.33
CA ILE A 78 -9.50 7.09 -5.07
C ILE A 78 -11.00 6.96 -4.90
N ILE A 79 -11.55 5.78 -5.20
CA ILE A 79 -12.99 5.51 -5.11
C ILE A 79 -13.48 5.72 -3.68
N GLY A 80 -12.80 5.12 -2.70
CA GLY A 80 -13.22 5.16 -1.31
C GLY A 80 -13.20 6.56 -0.72
N ASN A 81 -12.16 7.36 -1.00
CA ASN A 81 -12.08 8.73 -0.50
C ASN A 81 -13.09 9.66 -1.16
N VAL A 82 -13.33 9.52 -2.47
CA VAL A 82 -14.34 10.33 -3.17
C VAL A 82 -15.74 10.02 -2.66
N ILE A 83 -16.08 8.74 -2.48
CA ILE A 83 -17.35 8.33 -1.87
C ILE A 83 -17.47 8.84 -0.43
N GLY A 84 -16.36 8.82 0.31
CA GLY A 84 -16.27 9.38 1.67
C GLY A 84 -16.35 10.91 1.73
N GLY A 85 -16.44 11.61 0.59
CA GLY A 85 -16.69 13.05 0.53
C GLY A 85 -15.44 13.93 0.34
N LEU A 86 -14.26 13.36 0.09
CA LEU A 86 -13.06 14.15 -0.20
C LEU A 86 -13.03 14.65 -1.65
N PRO A 87 -12.63 15.91 -1.90
CA PRO A 87 -12.46 16.43 -3.25
C PRO A 87 -11.43 15.64 -4.07
N ILE A 88 -11.75 15.35 -5.33
CA ILE A 88 -10.90 14.53 -6.22
C ILE A 88 -9.46 15.08 -6.34
N THR A 89 -9.28 16.41 -6.34
CA THR A 89 -7.95 17.04 -6.41
C THR A 89 -7.07 16.67 -5.23
N ILE A 90 -7.63 16.60 -4.02
CA ILE A 90 -6.92 16.18 -2.81
C ILE A 90 -6.58 14.69 -2.90
N VAL A 91 -7.57 13.90 -3.31
CA VAL A 91 -7.45 12.44 -3.40
C VAL A 91 -6.36 12.01 -4.39
N LEU A 92 -6.23 12.69 -5.52
CA LEU A 92 -5.18 12.43 -6.51
C LEU A 92 -3.78 12.72 -5.96
N LEU A 93 -3.62 13.75 -5.11
CA LEU A 93 -2.34 14.08 -4.49
C LEU A 93 -1.94 13.07 -3.41
N PHE A 94 -2.90 12.47 -2.71
CA PHE A 94 -2.62 11.38 -1.77
C PHE A 94 -2.07 10.12 -2.45
N GLN A 95 -2.32 9.93 -3.76
CA GLN A 95 -1.83 8.74 -4.46
C GLN A 95 -0.31 8.67 -4.54
N ILE A 96 0.37 9.82 -4.52
CA ILE A 96 1.83 9.86 -4.45
C ILE A 96 2.29 9.16 -3.16
N CYS A 97 1.65 9.50 -2.04
CA CYS A 97 1.93 8.89 -0.75
C CYS A 97 1.59 7.40 -0.75
N THR A 98 0.40 7.02 -1.23
CA THR A 98 -0.02 5.61 -1.33
C THR A 98 0.98 4.74 -2.09
N ILE A 99 1.55 5.25 -3.19
CA ILE A 99 2.59 4.54 -3.95
C ILE A 99 3.83 4.33 -3.07
N PHE A 100 4.32 5.36 -2.38
CA PHE A 100 5.47 5.25 -1.49
C PHE A 100 5.22 4.29 -0.32
N GLU A 101 4.04 4.37 0.29
CA GLU A 101 3.66 3.58 1.44
C GLU A 101 3.58 2.08 1.10
N ILE A 102 3.23 1.73 -0.13
CA ILE A 102 3.24 0.32 -0.57
C ILE A 102 4.64 -0.09 -1.06
N ALA A 103 5.32 0.80 -1.78
CA ALA A 103 6.62 0.50 -2.35
C ALA A 103 7.69 0.28 -1.27
N LEU A 104 7.69 1.07 -0.20
CA LEU A 104 8.69 1.01 0.86
C LEU A 104 8.81 -0.38 1.53
N PRO A 105 7.75 -0.98 2.09
CA PRO A 105 7.83 -2.32 2.68
C PRO A 105 8.12 -3.39 1.62
N MET A 106 7.58 -3.26 0.41
CA MET A 106 7.86 -4.18 -0.69
C MET A 106 9.36 -4.20 -1.01
N LEU A 107 9.97 -3.04 -1.21
CA LEU A 107 11.39 -2.91 -1.50
C LEU A 107 12.26 -3.40 -0.33
N ALA A 108 11.88 -3.06 0.91
CA ALA A 108 12.60 -3.52 2.10
C ALA A 108 12.58 -5.05 2.22
N PHE A 109 11.43 -5.69 2.02
CA PHE A 109 11.32 -7.15 2.06
C PHE A 109 12.12 -7.84 0.97
N ARG A 110 12.21 -7.25 -0.23
CA ARG A 110 13.06 -7.76 -1.31
C ARG A 110 14.54 -7.58 -0.99
N PHE A 111 14.92 -6.41 -0.50
CA PHE A 111 16.30 -6.06 -0.13
C PHE A 111 16.84 -6.97 0.96
N PHE A 112 16.10 -7.13 2.05
CA PHE A 112 16.48 -7.97 3.17
C PHE A 112 16.16 -9.45 2.96
N LYS A 113 15.52 -9.84 1.85
CA LYS A 113 15.11 -11.23 1.57
C LYS A 113 14.27 -11.82 2.71
N CYS A 114 13.22 -11.09 3.07
CA CYS A 114 12.28 -11.47 4.13
C CYS A 114 11.21 -12.44 3.62
N ASP A 115 10.67 -13.28 4.52
CA ASP A 115 9.50 -14.11 4.22
C ASP A 115 8.24 -13.22 4.25
N PRO A 116 7.46 -13.11 3.16
CA PRO A 116 6.22 -12.34 3.12
C PRO A 116 5.11 -12.86 4.06
N ARG A 117 5.31 -14.00 4.73
CA ARG A 117 4.45 -14.45 5.84
C ARG A 117 4.81 -13.82 7.17
N ALA A 118 5.96 -13.15 7.26
CA ALA A 118 6.49 -12.46 8.43
C ALA A 118 6.48 -13.30 9.72
N ARG A 119 6.76 -14.61 9.68
CA ARG A 119 6.73 -15.48 10.87
C ARG A 119 8.04 -15.52 11.65
N ASP A 120 9.14 -15.12 11.03
CA ASP A 120 10.44 -15.02 11.66
C ASP A 120 10.70 -13.59 12.18
N LEU A 121 11.55 -13.49 13.20
CA LEU A 121 11.85 -12.21 13.87
C LEU A 121 12.41 -11.15 12.91
N LYS A 122 13.20 -11.56 11.90
CA LYS A 122 13.78 -10.63 10.93
C LYS A 122 12.70 -10.01 10.05
N SER A 123 11.79 -10.81 9.51
CA SER A 123 10.69 -10.32 8.68
C SER A 123 9.71 -9.46 9.49
N ILE A 124 9.45 -9.81 10.75
CA ILE A 124 8.66 -8.98 11.67
C ILE A 124 9.35 -7.62 11.91
N ALA A 125 10.64 -7.63 12.25
CA ALA A 125 11.39 -6.41 12.52
C ALA A 125 11.46 -5.49 11.29
N VAL A 126 11.72 -6.06 10.11
CA VAL A 126 11.72 -5.30 8.84
C VAL A 126 10.34 -4.71 8.57
N PHE A 127 9.26 -5.45 8.81
CA PHE A 127 7.92 -4.89 8.66
C PHE A 127 7.63 -3.77 9.66
N LEU A 128 7.95 -3.95 10.94
CA LEU A 128 7.71 -2.93 11.95
C LEU A 128 8.48 -1.63 11.66
N ILE A 129 9.69 -1.73 11.12
CA ILE A 129 10.50 -0.56 10.77
C ILE A 129 10.01 0.09 9.46
N PHE A 130 9.90 -0.67 8.37
CA PHE A 130 9.65 -0.11 7.03
C PHE A 130 8.17 -0.09 6.62
N GLY A 131 7.39 -1.07 7.08
CA GLY A 131 5.96 -1.18 6.81
C GLY A 131 5.08 -0.46 7.82
N ALA A 132 5.52 -0.29 9.07
CA ALA A 132 4.78 0.45 10.09
C ALA A 132 5.42 1.80 10.44
N LEU A 133 6.61 1.83 11.04
CA LEU A 133 7.18 3.06 11.62
C LEU A 133 7.52 4.12 10.57
N LEU A 134 8.45 3.83 9.66
CA LEU A 134 8.87 4.78 8.62
C LEU A 134 7.73 5.11 7.67
N ASN A 135 6.88 4.12 7.38
CA ASN A 135 5.68 4.29 6.58
C ASN A 135 4.75 5.35 7.19
N SER A 136 4.46 5.22 8.49
CA SER A 136 3.56 6.14 9.19
C SER A 136 4.16 7.52 9.37
N LEU A 137 5.49 7.62 9.53
CA LEU A 137 6.15 8.93 9.51
C LEU A 137 5.96 9.63 8.15
N ILE A 138 6.18 8.92 7.04
CA ILE A 138 6.03 9.47 5.70
C ILE A 138 4.56 9.80 5.41
N GLY A 139 3.65 8.87 5.68
CA GLY A 139 2.22 9.01 5.50
C GLY A 139 1.64 10.20 6.22
N SER A 140 1.91 10.26 7.52
CA SER A 140 1.41 11.34 8.38
C SER A 140 2.07 12.67 8.08
N PHE A 141 3.36 12.69 7.73
CA PHE A 141 4.05 13.91 7.31
C PHE A 141 3.48 14.44 5.99
N TRP A 142 3.39 13.60 4.96
CA TRP A 142 2.87 14.00 3.65
C TRP A 142 1.44 14.50 3.75
N SER A 143 0.60 13.74 4.45
CA SER A 143 -0.79 14.09 4.66
C SER A 143 -0.89 15.42 5.41
N SER A 144 -0.14 15.60 6.51
CA SER A 144 -0.19 16.83 7.31
C SER A 144 0.38 18.04 6.55
N TRP A 145 1.46 17.85 5.81
CA TRP A 145 2.08 18.86 4.96
C TRP A 145 1.14 19.35 3.87
N TYR A 146 0.40 18.45 3.23
CA TYR A 146 -0.56 18.87 2.22
C TYR A 146 -1.67 19.73 2.84
N VAL A 147 -2.17 19.34 4.02
CA VAL A 147 -3.21 20.15 4.65
C VAL A 147 -2.68 21.52 5.13
N LEU A 148 -1.38 21.64 5.43
CA LEU A 148 -0.72 22.93 5.69
C LEU A 148 -0.77 23.91 4.51
N LEU A 149 -0.76 23.43 3.26
CA LEU A 149 -0.68 24.29 2.08
C LEU A 149 -1.99 24.97 1.69
N GLY A 150 -3.12 24.59 2.30
CA GLY A 150 -4.45 25.09 1.93
C GLY A 150 -5.32 25.59 3.07
N GLN A 151 -4.83 25.60 4.32
CA GLN A 151 -5.67 25.83 5.50
C GLN A 151 -5.09 26.88 6.46
N ALA A 152 -5.98 27.54 7.18
CA ALA A 152 -5.62 28.37 8.32
C ALA A 152 -5.06 27.52 9.48
N ALA A 153 -4.21 28.11 10.32
CA ALA A 153 -3.60 27.52 11.52
C ALA A 153 -2.57 26.37 11.31
N PRO A 154 -1.38 26.66 10.77
CA PRO A 154 -0.28 25.69 10.62
C PRO A 154 0.10 24.90 11.88
N LYS A 155 -0.02 25.55 13.04
CA LYS A 155 0.33 24.93 14.33
C LYS A 155 -0.60 23.76 14.69
N PHE A 156 -1.88 23.82 14.34
CA PHE A 156 -2.83 22.73 14.61
C PHE A 156 -2.46 21.46 13.83
N TRP A 157 -2.11 21.60 12.56
CA TRP A 157 -1.73 20.48 11.70
C TRP A 157 -0.44 19.78 12.17
N LEU A 158 0.55 20.55 12.63
CA LEU A 158 1.80 19.98 13.13
C LEU A 158 1.69 19.37 14.53
N VAL A 159 0.89 19.96 15.43
CA VAL A 159 0.87 19.58 16.85
C VAL A 159 -0.25 18.60 17.19
N ALA A 160 -1.35 18.60 16.43
CA ALA A 160 -2.50 17.72 16.69
C ALA A 160 -2.69 16.66 15.59
N VAL A 161 -2.64 17.07 14.32
CA VAL A 161 -2.98 16.15 13.21
C VAL A 161 -1.86 15.17 12.91
N PHE A 162 -0.63 15.66 12.75
CA PHE A 162 0.52 14.81 12.49
C PHE A 162 0.68 13.70 13.55
N PRO A 163 0.68 13.99 14.87
CA PRO A 163 0.81 12.93 15.88
C PRO A 163 -0.38 11.98 15.91
N GLY A 164 -1.60 12.48 15.66
CA GLY A 164 -2.82 11.69 15.64
C GLY A 164 -2.83 10.67 14.49
N TRP A 165 -2.52 11.12 13.27
CA TRP A 165 -2.36 10.23 12.12
C TRP A 165 -1.20 9.27 12.31
N PHE A 166 -0.06 9.76 12.81
CA PHE A 166 1.11 8.92 13.01
C PHE A 166 0.81 7.76 13.97
N GLY A 167 0.23 8.07 15.12
CA GLY A 167 -0.12 7.04 16.11
C GLY A 167 -1.15 6.04 15.56
N GLY A 168 -2.20 6.54 14.91
CA GLY A 168 -3.25 5.72 14.30
C GLY A 168 -2.73 4.78 13.23
N GLU A 169 -1.98 5.31 12.27
CA GLU A 169 -1.37 4.53 11.19
C GLU A 169 -0.33 3.55 11.70
N PHE A 170 0.53 3.97 12.64
CA PHE A 170 1.57 3.10 13.17
C PHE A 170 0.97 1.89 13.88
N ILE A 171 0.02 2.12 14.80
CA ILE A 171 -0.66 1.04 15.54
C ILE A 171 -1.45 0.17 14.57
N GLY A 172 -2.22 0.79 13.66
CA GLY A 172 -3.01 0.08 12.67
C GLY A 172 -2.16 -0.81 11.77
N ARG A 173 -1.06 -0.31 11.22
CA ARG A 173 -0.13 -1.07 10.38
C ARG A 173 0.59 -2.15 11.17
N ALA A 174 1.09 -1.84 12.37
CA ALA A 174 1.79 -2.80 13.20
C ALA A 174 0.89 -3.99 13.56
N ILE A 175 -0.38 -3.75 13.88
CA ILE A 175 -1.32 -4.81 14.28
C ILE A 175 -1.95 -5.46 13.05
N LEU A 176 -2.70 -4.69 12.26
CA LEU A 176 -3.50 -5.22 11.15
C LEU A 176 -2.60 -5.67 9.99
N GLY A 177 -1.52 -4.95 9.70
CA GLY A 177 -0.56 -5.33 8.68
C GLY A 177 0.18 -6.61 9.02
N LEU A 178 0.70 -6.76 10.26
CA LEU A 178 1.31 -8.04 10.68
C LEU A 178 0.30 -9.18 10.69
N LEU A 179 -0.90 -8.94 11.22
CA LEU A 179 -1.96 -9.95 11.23
C LEU A 179 -2.32 -10.40 9.81
N ALA A 180 -2.42 -9.45 8.87
CA ALA A 180 -2.64 -9.74 7.47
C ALA A 180 -1.52 -10.60 6.87
N LEU A 181 -0.25 -10.29 7.17
CA LEU A 181 0.88 -11.10 6.71
C LEU A 181 0.85 -12.51 7.31
N TRP A 182 0.53 -12.65 8.59
CA TRP A 182 0.51 -13.96 9.26
C TRP A 182 -0.61 -14.87 8.79
N VAL A 183 -1.80 -14.29 8.61
CA VAL A 183 -3.04 -15.01 8.31
C VAL A 183 -3.25 -15.15 6.83
N LEU A 184 -3.11 -14.07 6.05
CA LEU A 184 -3.51 -14.05 4.63
C LEU A 184 -2.38 -14.49 3.69
N SER A 185 -1.10 -14.18 3.99
CA SER A 185 0.01 -14.56 3.10
C SER A 185 0.07 -16.06 2.79
N PRO A 186 -0.17 -17.02 3.72
CA PRO A 186 -0.21 -18.44 3.40
C PRO A 186 -1.22 -18.83 2.31
N PHE A 187 -2.34 -18.12 2.22
CA PHE A 187 -3.37 -18.33 1.20
C PHE A 187 -3.03 -17.59 -0.08
N ILE A 188 -2.62 -16.32 0.04
CA ILE A 188 -2.29 -15.47 -1.10
C ILE A 188 -1.10 -16.02 -1.88
N MET A 189 -0.07 -16.55 -1.22
CA MET A 189 1.09 -17.13 -1.92
C MET A 189 0.75 -18.37 -2.77
N ARG A 190 -0.42 -18.98 -2.59
CA ARG A 190 -0.92 -20.09 -3.41
C ARG A 190 -1.78 -19.61 -4.58
N PHE A 191 -2.18 -18.33 -4.56
CA PHE A 191 -2.98 -17.72 -5.59
C PHE A 191 -2.12 -17.37 -6.81
N ARG A 192 -2.67 -17.56 -8.01
CA ARG A 192 -1.94 -17.35 -9.27
C ARG A 192 -1.52 -15.89 -9.53
N GLY A 193 -2.20 -14.91 -8.94
CA GLY A 193 -1.82 -13.50 -9.05
C GLY A 193 -0.76 -13.06 -8.04
N TYR A 194 -0.20 -13.97 -7.23
CA TYR A 194 0.88 -13.66 -6.31
C TYR A 194 2.18 -13.37 -7.04
N VAL A 195 2.83 -12.27 -6.67
CA VAL A 195 4.14 -11.87 -7.20
C VAL A 195 5.23 -12.30 -6.22
N PRO A 196 6.21 -13.10 -6.64
CA PRO A 196 7.32 -13.48 -5.77
C PRO A 196 8.09 -12.27 -5.22
N ASN A 197 8.54 -12.39 -3.96
CA ASN A 197 9.27 -11.35 -3.26
C ASN A 197 10.75 -11.28 -3.70
N THR A 198 10.99 -10.97 -4.98
CA THR A 198 12.33 -10.85 -5.57
C THR A 198 12.42 -9.62 -6.48
N PHE A 199 13.62 -9.06 -6.71
CA PHE A 199 13.80 -7.84 -7.50
C PHE A 199 13.59 -8.02 -9.01
N ASP A 200 13.75 -9.24 -9.52
CA ASP A 200 13.54 -9.61 -10.91
C ASP A 200 12.06 -9.74 -11.28
N ARG A 201 11.15 -9.78 -10.30
CA ARG A 201 9.71 -9.99 -10.52
C ARG A 201 8.85 -8.88 -9.94
N TRP A 202 8.19 -8.13 -10.82
CA TRP A 202 7.26 -7.05 -10.46
C TRP A 202 5.80 -7.38 -10.80
N VAL A 203 5.62 -8.48 -11.55
CA VAL A 203 4.35 -8.97 -12.10
C VAL A 203 4.34 -10.50 -11.95
N ALA A 204 3.15 -11.09 -11.78
CA ALA A 204 2.94 -12.52 -11.58
C ALA A 204 3.12 -13.31 -12.88
#